data_AF-A0A936KL17-F1
#
_entry.id   AF-A0A936KL17-F1
#
_cell.length_a   1.000
_cell.length_b   1.000
_cell.length_c   1.000
_cell.angle_alpha   90.00
_cell.angle_beta   90.00
_cell.angle_gamma   90.00
#
_symmetry.space_group_name_H-M   'P 1'
#
loop_
_entity.id
_entity.type
_entity.pdbx_description
1 polymer ?
#
loop_
_entity_poly.entity_id
_entity_poly.type
_entity_poly.pdbx_seq_one_letter_code
_entity_poly.pdbx_strand_id
1 'polypeptide(L)'
;MRDWDIQIIFHFIRRPGMYTGSFKANDYKRIDSFLIAYEMGSMNECKFRDKLIEQIQGKYNVEFPATGLLGQLRKASKAANQGIHEFFISESMEILIKESDQDNKNKFVNYKRKELINRLEQFPSEINYNWVFNFANVFNELKAWKGVNLINEENILAQSLIDGINQLIKDRFLELVKVPKQLKSIKEILLTLLKENVS
;
A
#
# COMPACT_ATOMS: atom_id res chain seq x y z
N MET A 1 -3.61 6.26 14.64
CA MET A 1 -2.55 6.47 13.63
C MET A 1 -2.92 7.60 12.67
N ARG A 2 -1.96 8.44 12.21
CA ARG A 2 -2.24 9.49 11.20
C ARG A 2 -2.26 8.91 9.79
N ASP A 3 -2.82 9.64 8.84
CA ASP A 3 -3.01 9.16 7.48
C ASP A 3 -1.68 8.87 6.75
N TRP A 4 -0.66 9.69 7.01
CA TRP A 4 0.68 9.46 6.47
C TRP A 4 1.39 8.29 7.13
N ASP A 5 1.11 8.01 8.41
CA ASP A 5 1.65 6.84 9.09
C ASP A 5 1.13 5.54 8.46
N ILE A 6 -0.18 5.49 8.12
CA ILE A 6 -0.77 4.34 7.43
C ILE A 6 -0.04 4.09 6.11
N GLN A 7 0.27 5.14 5.35
CA GLN A 7 0.99 5.02 4.09
C GLN A 7 2.42 4.50 4.30
N ILE A 8 3.20 5.12 5.19
CA ILE A 8 4.59 4.70 5.42
C ILE A 8 4.65 3.27 5.93
N ILE A 9 3.79 2.90 6.88
CA ILE A 9 3.75 1.53 7.41
C ILE A 9 3.29 0.55 6.32
N PHE A 10 2.30 0.89 5.49
CA PHE A 10 1.89 0.07 4.34
C PHE A 10 3.05 -0.21 3.37
N HIS A 11 3.86 0.81 3.05
CA HIS A 11 5.06 0.62 2.23
C HIS A 11 6.12 -0.24 2.93
N PHE A 12 6.34 0.02 4.22
CA PHE A 12 7.31 -0.70 5.03
C PHE A 12 7.00 -2.21 5.09
N ILE A 13 5.76 -2.58 5.41
CA ILE A 13 5.40 -4.00 5.59
C ILE A 13 5.51 -4.79 4.29
N ARG A 14 5.30 -4.14 3.13
CA ARG A 14 5.43 -4.77 1.82
C ARG A 14 6.87 -4.84 1.32
N ARG A 15 7.75 -3.96 1.80
CA ARG A 15 9.16 -3.89 1.37
C ARG A 15 10.11 -3.62 2.55
N PRO A 16 10.10 -4.46 3.60
CA PRO A 16 10.84 -4.15 4.83
C PRO A 16 12.35 -4.07 4.58
N GLY A 17 12.87 -4.80 3.58
CA GLY A 17 14.28 -4.76 3.19
C GLY A 17 14.79 -3.37 2.78
N MET A 18 13.95 -2.56 2.10
CA MET A 18 14.31 -1.20 1.70
C MET A 18 14.56 -0.27 2.89
N TYR A 19 13.82 -0.48 3.98
CA TYR A 19 13.89 0.36 5.18
C TYR A 19 14.90 -0.13 6.21
N THR A 20 15.22 -1.43 6.18
CA THR A 20 16.11 -2.06 7.14
C THR A 20 17.54 -2.24 6.63
N GLY A 21 17.79 -1.96 5.35
CA GLY A 21 19.08 -2.21 4.69
C GLY A 21 19.37 -3.70 4.52
N SER A 22 18.33 -4.52 4.52
CA SER A 22 18.40 -5.97 4.48
C SER A 22 18.02 -6.46 3.08
N PHE A 23 19.02 -6.88 2.30
CA PHE A 23 18.82 -7.38 0.93
C PHE A 23 18.52 -8.87 0.85
N LYS A 24 18.57 -9.58 1.99
CA LYS A 24 18.18 -10.99 2.06
C LYS A 24 16.67 -11.07 2.23
N ALA A 25 16.00 -11.77 1.32
CA ALA A 25 14.60 -12.16 1.53
C ALA A 25 14.48 -12.81 2.91
N ASN A 26 13.59 -12.28 3.75
CA ASN A 26 13.29 -12.75 5.12
C ASN A 26 14.26 -12.36 6.24
N ASP A 27 15.18 -11.41 6.05
CA ASP A 27 15.95 -10.89 7.17
C ASP A 27 15.21 -9.74 7.87
N TYR A 28 14.40 -10.15 8.86
CA TYR A 28 13.54 -9.34 9.73
C TYR A 28 14.23 -8.78 10.97
N LYS A 29 15.57 -8.92 11.08
CA LYS A 29 16.30 -8.57 12.30
C LYS A 29 16.13 -7.11 12.75
N ARG A 30 15.81 -6.22 11.82
CA ARG A 30 15.73 -4.78 12.05
C ARG A 30 14.30 -4.22 11.97
N ILE A 31 13.27 -5.06 11.88
CA ILE A 31 11.87 -4.58 11.92
C ILE A 31 11.63 -3.78 13.19
N ASP A 32 11.98 -4.35 14.35
CA ASP A 32 11.72 -3.73 15.65
C ASP A 32 12.43 -2.38 15.76
N SER A 33 13.70 -2.33 15.35
CA SER A 33 14.50 -1.09 15.33
C SER A 33 13.89 -0.02 14.43
N PHE A 34 13.43 -0.39 13.22
CA PHE A 34 12.76 0.55 12.34
C PHE A 34 11.47 1.10 12.98
N LEU A 35 10.62 0.22 13.52
CA LEU A 35 9.36 0.62 14.14
C LEU A 35 9.58 1.54 15.35
N ILE A 36 10.54 1.22 16.22
CA ILE A 36 10.92 2.08 17.36
C ILE A 36 11.38 3.45 16.85
N ALA A 37 12.33 3.49 15.91
CA ALA A 37 12.86 4.76 15.40
C ALA A 37 11.77 5.60 14.71
N TYR A 38 10.91 4.94 13.93
CA TYR A 38 9.77 5.58 13.29
C TYR A 38 8.81 6.16 14.33
N GLU A 39 8.45 5.40 15.36
CA GLU A 39 7.54 5.87 16.40
C GLU A 39 8.11 7.01 17.22
N MET A 40 9.40 6.96 17.56
CA MET A 40 10.11 8.07 18.19
C MET A 40 10.07 9.34 17.33
N GLY A 41 10.35 9.22 16.02
CA GLY A 41 10.24 10.32 15.07
C GLY A 41 8.80 10.81 14.88
N SER A 42 7.82 9.92 15.07
CA SER A 42 6.39 10.22 15.01
C SER A 42 5.85 10.90 16.29
N MET A 43 6.71 11.18 17.28
CA MET A 43 6.32 11.62 18.63
C MET A 43 5.32 10.65 19.31
N ASN A 44 5.49 9.35 19.06
CA ASN A 44 4.62 8.27 19.55
C ASN A 44 3.13 8.39 19.14
N GLU A 45 2.82 9.10 18.05
CA GLU A 45 1.44 9.20 17.53
C GLU A 45 1.04 7.99 16.67
N CYS A 46 2.01 7.29 16.06
CA CYS A 46 1.74 6.13 15.21
C CYS A 46 1.23 4.93 16.03
N LYS A 47 1.99 4.53 17.07
CA LYS A 47 1.73 3.39 17.98
C LYS A 47 1.46 2.05 17.27
N PHE A 48 1.95 1.87 16.04
CA PHE A 48 1.78 0.63 15.28
C PHE A 48 2.46 -0.56 15.94
N ARG A 49 3.66 -0.37 16.48
CA ARG A 49 4.46 -1.41 17.14
C ARG A 49 3.73 -1.97 18.35
N ASP A 50 3.22 -1.09 19.21
CA ASP A 50 2.47 -1.49 20.41
C ASP A 50 1.21 -2.24 20.02
N LYS A 51 0.46 -1.74 19.02
CA LYS A 51 -0.71 -2.44 18.46
C LYS A 51 -0.37 -3.83 17.93
N LEU A 52 0.77 -3.99 17.25
CA LEU A 52 1.22 -5.28 16.74
C LEU A 52 1.58 -6.25 17.87
N ILE A 53 2.26 -5.76 18.91
CA ILE A 53 2.59 -6.54 20.10
C ILE A 53 1.30 -7.03 20.78
N GLU A 54 0.37 -6.13 21.05
CA GLU A 54 -0.92 -6.41 21.69
C GLU A 54 -1.76 -7.39 20.86
N GLN A 55 -1.82 -7.20 19.55
CA GLN A 55 -2.57 -8.10 18.66
C GLN A 55 -1.99 -9.51 18.69
N ILE A 56 -0.66 -9.65 18.62
CA ILE A 56 -0.01 -10.96 18.68
C ILE A 56 -0.24 -11.64 20.03
N GLN A 57 -0.14 -10.88 21.13
CA GLN A 57 -0.44 -11.38 22.48
C GLN A 57 -1.87 -11.88 22.57
N GLY A 58 -2.84 -11.05 22.18
CA GLY A 58 -4.25 -11.36 22.30
C GLY A 58 -4.70 -12.53 21.42
N LYS A 59 -4.24 -12.60 20.17
CA LYS A 59 -4.69 -13.63 19.22
C LYS A 59 -4.01 -14.98 19.39
N TYR A 60 -2.72 -14.99 19.69
CA TYR A 60 -1.91 -16.21 19.69
C TYR A 60 -1.45 -16.63 21.08
N ASN A 61 -1.79 -15.86 22.12
CA ASN A 61 -1.33 -16.07 23.48
C ASN A 61 0.22 -16.14 23.57
N VAL A 62 0.90 -15.29 22.80
CA VAL A 62 2.36 -15.19 22.76
C VAL A 62 2.80 -13.90 23.43
N GLU A 63 3.26 -14.00 24.67
CA GLU A 63 3.83 -12.88 25.43
C GLU A 63 5.01 -12.22 24.72
N PHE A 64 5.23 -10.93 25.01
CA PHE A 64 6.33 -10.17 24.43
C PHE A 64 7.64 -10.58 25.10
N PRO A 65 8.55 -11.31 24.40
CA PRO A 65 9.73 -11.87 25.04
C PRO A 65 10.85 -10.83 25.16
N ALA A 66 11.85 -11.09 26.02
CA ALA A 66 13.07 -10.28 26.12
C ALA A 66 13.86 -10.21 24.79
N THR A 67 13.63 -11.13 23.86
CA THR A 67 14.21 -11.13 22.50
C THR A 67 13.50 -10.16 21.54
N GLY A 68 12.57 -9.35 22.03
CA GLY A 68 11.89 -8.28 21.29
C GLY A 68 10.84 -8.79 20.30
N LEU A 69 10.40 -7.89 19.42
CA LEU A 69 9.31 -8.15 18.48
C LEU A 69 9.63 -9.30 17.52
N LEU A 70 10.89 -9.42 17.07
CA LEU A 70 11.30 -10.54 16.22
C LEU A 70 11.11 -11.89 16.92
N GLY A 71 11.44 -11.96 18.22
CA GLY A 71 11.23 -13.15 19.04
C GLY A 71 9.75 -13.51 19.13
N GLN A 72 8.90 -12.50 19.31
CA GLN A 72 7.44 -12.66 19.35
C GLN A 72 6.88 -13.15 18.01
N LEU A 73 7.24 -12.50 16.90
CA LEU A 73 6.84 -12.86 15.54
C LEU A 73 7.21 -14.32 15.21
N ARG A 74 8.42 -14.77 15.58
CA ARG A 74 8.87 -16.15 15.36
C ARG A 74 8.05 -17.19 16.12
N LYS A 75 7.62 -16.88 17.34
CA LYS A 75 6.79 -17.77 18.15
C LYS A 75 5.37 -17.81 17.62
N ALA A 76 4.79 -16.64 17.35
CA ALA A 76 3.43 -16.51 16.87
C ALA A 76 3.23 -17.08 15.46
N SER A 77 4.18 -16.89 14.54
CA SER A 77 4.08 -17.47 13.19
C SER A 77 4.08 -19.00 13.21
N LYS A 78 4.82 -19.62 14.16
CA LYS A 78 4.77 -21.06 14.37
C LYS A 78 3.43 -21.52 14.92
N ALA A 79 2.87 -20.79 15.90
CA ALA A 79 1.54 -21.07 16.42
C ALA A 79 0.45 -20.97 15.34
N ALA A 80 0.62 -20.04 14.39
CA ALA A 80 -0.27 -19.85 13.24
C ALA A 80 0.01 -20.80 12.06
N ASN A 81 1.04 -21.66 12.13
CA ASN A 81 1.50 -22.50 11.03
C ASN A 81 1.76 -21.71 9.71
N GLN A 82 2.43 -20.56 9.82
CA GLN A 82 2.74 -19.67 8.71
C GLN A 82 4.23 -19.30 8.67
N GLY A 83 4.73 -18.99 7.47
CA GLY A 83 6.03 -18.35 7.31
C GLY A 83 6.04 -16.98 7.99
N ILE A 84 7.12 -16.64 8.70
CA ILE A 84 7.22 -15.38 9.46
C ILE A 84 6.97 -14.12 8.60
N HIS A 85 7.32 -14.16 7.31
CA HIS A 85 7.05 -13.08 6.36
C HIS A 85 5.55 -12.85 6.17
N GLU A 86 4.85 -13.91 5.79
CA GLU A 86 3.42 -13.87 5.50
C GLU A 86 2.64 -13.50 6.75
N PHE A 87 3.04 -14.07 7.89
CA PHE A 87 2.50 -13.74 9.21
C PHE A 87 2.67 -12.26 9.55
N PHE A 88 3.88 -11.71 9.37
CA PHE A 88 4.12 -10.30 9.64
C PHE A 88 3.27 -9.41 8.74
N ILE A 89 3.18 -9.71 7.44
CA ILE A 89 2.36 -8.95 6.51
C ILE A 89 0.87 -9.07 6.86
N SER A 90 0.36 -10.26 7.16
CA SER A 90 -1.05 -10.47 7.47
C SER A 90 -1.47 -9.71 8.71
N GLU A 91 -0.74 -9.89 9.82
CA GLU A 91 -1.07 -9.23 11.08
C GLU A 91 -0.93 -7.71 10.98
N SER A 92 0.11 -7.25 10.29
CA SER A 92 0.31 -5.81 10.04
C SER A 92 -0.80 -5.21 9.19
N MET A 93 -1.20 -5.88 8.10
CA MET A 93 -2.27 -5.40 7.24
C MET A 93 -3.59 -5.30 7.98
N GLU A 94 -3.89 -6.24 8.88
CA GLU A 94 -5.13 -6.20 9.66
C GLU A 94 -5.19 -4.96 10.56
N ILE A 95 -4.07 -4.59 11.20
CA ILE A 95 -3.96 -3.36 12.00
C ILE A 95 -4.20 -2.13 11.12
N LEU A 96 -3.54 -2.08 9.96
CA LEU A 96 -3.69 -0.94 9.05
C LEU A 96 -5.13 -0.80 8.53
N ILE A 97 -5.76 -1.91 8.16
CA ILE A 97 -7.15 -1.93 7.69
C ILE A 97 -8.07 -1.45 8.80
N LYS A 98 -7.90 -1.97 10.02
CA LYS A 98 -8.68 -1.53 11.18
C LYS A 98 -8.54 -0.04 11.44
N GLU A 99 -7.33 0.52 11.36
CA GLU A 99 -7.10 1.96 11.59
C GLU A 99 -7.57 2.84 10.44
N SER A 100 -7.45 2.38 9.20
CA SER A 100 -7.85 3.12 7.99
C SER A 100 -9.36 3.15 7.81
N ASP A 101 -10.01 2.00 7.96
CA ASP A 101 -11.40 1.79 7.56
C ASP A 101 -12.35 1.93 8.77
N GLN A 102 -11.79 2.26 9.95
CA GLN A 102 -12.56 2.57 11.16
C GLN A 102 -13.61 3.64 10.88
N ASP A 103 -14.82 3.42 11.41
CA ASP A 103 -15.94 4.37 11.30
C ASP A 103 -16.27 4.76 9.85
N ASN A 104 -16.03 3.87 8.88
CA ASN A 104 -16.19 4.10 7.44
C ASN A 104 -15.35 5.25 6.87
N LYS A 105 -14.26 5.64 7.56
CA LYS A 105 -13.39 6.74 7.08
C LYS A 105 -12.57 6.37 5.86
N ASN A 106 -12.26 5.09 5.68
CA ASN A 106 -11.55 4.52 4.53
C ASN A 106 -10.30 5.34 4.13
N LYS A 107 -9.52 5.78 5.11
CA LYS A 107 -8.49 6.82 4.97
C LYS A 107 -7.48 6.51 3.86
N PHE A 108 -6.99 5.27 3.83
CA PHE A 108 -6.00 4.84 2.85
C PHE A 108 -6.55 4.92 1.43
N VAL A 109 -7.72 4.33 1.20
CA VAL A 109 -8.33 4.30 -0.14
C VAL A 109 -8.80 5.67 -0.57
N ASN A 110 -9.36 6.48 0.33
CA ASN A 110 -9.74 7.86 0.02
C ASN A 110 -8.53 8.72 -0.37
N TYR A 111 -7.39 8.56 0.32
CA TYR A 111 -6.16 9.23 -0.07
C TYR A 111 -5.67 8.78 -1.46
N LYS A 112 -5.59 7.48 -1.70
CA LYS A 112 -5.09 6.95 -2.98
C LYS A 112 -6.04 7.23 -4.14
N ARG A 113 -7.35 7.22 -3.90
CA ARG A 113 -8.39 7.66 -4.85
C ARG A 113 -8.18 9.12 -5.25
N LYS A 114 -7.96 10.02 -4.28
CA LYS A 114 -7.63 11.43 -4.56
C LYS A 114 -6.34 11.57 -5.37
N GLU A 115 -5.32 10.75 -5.08
CA GLU A 115 -4.08 10.73 -5.86
C GLU A 115 -4.32 10.28 -7.32
N LEU A 116 -5.13 9.23 -7.54
CA LEU A 116 -5.52 8.81 -8.89
C LEU A 116 -6.30 9.90 -9.63
N ILE A 117 -7.31 10.51 -8.98
CA ILE A 117 -8.10 11.60 -9.54
C ILE A 117 -7.19 12.74 -9.99
N ASN A 118 -6.30 13.22 -9.12
CA ASN A 118 -5.39 14.31 -9.44
C ASN A 118 -4.48 13.98 -10.65
N ARG A 119 -3.97 12.74 -10.72
CA ARG A 119 -3.18 12.29 -11.88
C ARG A 119 -3.97 12.24 -13.18
N LEU A 120 -5.24 11.84 -13.11
CA LEU A 120 -6.14 11.83 -14.27
C LEU A 120 -6.59 13.24 -14.66
N GLU A 121 -6.75 14.17 -13.73
CA GLU A 121 -7.04 15.57 -14.06
C GLU A 121 -5.87 16.23 -14.79
N GLN A 122 -4.64 15.85 -14.43
CA GLN A 122 -3.40 16.28 -15.07
C GLN A 122 -2.99 15.37 -16.25
N PHE A 123 -3.92 14.59 -16.80
CA PHE A 123 -3.62 13.63 -17.86
C PHE A 123 -3.13 14.35 -19.12
N PRO A 124 -1.87 14.14 -19.53
CA PRO A 124 -1.25 14.97 -20.56
C PRO A 124 -1.73 14.57 -21.96
N SER A 125 -1.60 15.50 -22.92
CA SER A 125 -1.86 15.21 -24.33
C SER A 125 -0.90 14.20 -24.95
N GLU A 126 0.29 14.09 -24.36
CA GLU A 126 1.37 13.17 -24.73
C GLU A 126 1.90 12.49 -23.46
N ILE A 127 2.10 11.18 -23.52
CA ILE A 127 2.47 10.34 -22.37
C ILE A 127 3.81 9.64 -22.64
N ASN A 128 4.58 9.45 -21.58
CA ASN A 128 5.78 8.61 -21.55
C ASN A 128 5.67 7.53 -20.47
N TYR A 129 6.71 6.71 -20.35
CA TYR A 129 6.80 5.68 -19.32
C TYR A 129 6.62 6.20 -17.89
N ASN A 130 7.20 7.36 -17.57
CA ASN A 130 7.15 7.89 -16.20
C ASN A 130 5.72 8.17 -15.75
N TRP A 131 4.86 8.67 -16.64
CA TRP A 131 3.46 8.90 -16.29
C TRP A 131 2.75 7.57 -15.94
N VAL A 132 2.86 6.55 -16.80
CA VAL A 132 2.19 5.25 -16.57
C VAL A 132 2.79 4.51 -15.39
N PHE A 133 4.11 4.57 -15.19
CA PHE A 133 4.77 3.97 -14.04
C PHE A 133 4.23 4.55 -12.74
N ASN A 134 4.13 5.88 -12.65
CA ASN A 134 3.62 6.53 -11.45
C ASN A 134 2.13 6.26 -11.23
N PHE A 135 1.31 6.28 -12.28
CA PHE A 135 -0.12 5.94 -12.18
C PHE A 135 -0.31 4.48 -11.74
N ALA A 136 0.41 3.55 -12.36
CA ALA A 136 0.38 2.13 -12.03
C ALA A 136 0.87 1.85 -10.61
N ASN A 137 1.84 2.60 -10.08
CA ASN A 137 2.28 2.45 -8.70
C ASN A 137 1.16 2.74 -7.69
N VAL A 138 0.45 3.87 -7.84
CA VAL A 138 -0.71 4.20 -6.98
C VAL A 138 -1.78 3.13 -7.08
N PHE A 139 -2.10 2.69 -8.30
CA PHE A 139 -3.11 1.66 -8.52
C PHE A 139 -2.70 0.29 -7.93
N ASN A 140 -1.44 -0.10 -8.05
CA ASN A 140 -0.92 -1.35 -7.49
C ASN A 140 -0.88 -1.33 -5.95
N GLU A 141 -0.79 -0.15 -5.33
CA GLU A 141 -0.96 0.00 -3.89
C GLU A 141 -2.41 -0.21 -3.47
N LEU A 142 -3.37 0.36 -4.19
CA LEU A 142 -4.79 0.08 -4.02
C LEU A 142 -5.09 -1.40 -4.21
N LYS A 143 -4.62 -2.06 -5.27
CA LYS A 143 -4.83 -3.51 -5.48
C LYS A 143 -4.25 -4.39 -4.37
N ALA A 144 -3.20 -3.94 -3.70
CA ALA A 144 -2.60 -4.67 -2.59
C ALA A 144 -3.29 -4.40 -1.25
N TRP A 145 -4.12 -3.36 -1.17
CA TRP A 145 -4.95 -3.08 -0.01
C TRP A 145 -6.10 -4.09 0.08
N LYS A 146 -6.25 -4.74 1.24
CA LYS A 146 -7.28 -5.79 1.46
C LYS A 146 -8.54 -5.28 2.19
N GLY A 147 -8.57 -4.00 2.58
CA GLY A 147 -9.74 -3.38 3.20
C GLY A 147 -10.77 -2.93 2.16
N VAL A 148 -11.60 -1.94 2.53
CA VAL A 148 -12.51 -1.27 1.59
C VAL A 148 -11.71 -0.75 0.40
N ASN A 149 -12.18 -0.91 -0.83
CA ASN A 149 -11.40 -0.64 -2.04
C ASN A 149 -12.25 -0.09 -3.19
N LEU A 150 -11.60 0.17 -4.33
CA LEU A 150 -12.24 0.53 -5.59
C LEU A 150 -13.27 -0.54 -6.02
N ILE A 151 -14.34 -0.10 -6.68
CA ILE A 151 -15.31 -1.03 -7.27
C ILE A 151 -14.72 -1.76 -8.48
N ASN A 152 -15.38 -2.82 -8.93
CA ASN A 152 -14.84 -3.68 -9.98
C ASN A 152 -14.63 -2.93 -11.30
N GLU A 153 -15.58 -2.05 -11.65
CA GLU A 153 -15.55 -1.23 -12.86
C GLU A 153 -14.36 -0.26 -12.87
N GLU A 154 -14.08 0.39 -11.73
CA GLU A 154 -12.92 1.27 -11.55
C GLU A 154 -11.61 0.50 -11.74
N ASN A 155 -11.52 -0.71 -11.18
CA ASN A 155 -10.34 -1.58 -11.33
C ASN A 155 -10.11 -1.98 -12.80
N ILE A 156 -11.17 -2.38 -13.51
CA ILE A 156 -11.10 -2.78 -14.91
C ILE A 156 -10.64 -1.61 -15.79
N LEU A 157 -11.21 -0.43 -15.58
CA LEU A 157 -10.87 0.77 -16.36
C LEU A 157 -9.45 1.25 -16.08
N ALA A 158 -9.02 1.26 -14.81
CA ALA A 158 -7.65 1.62 -14.44
C ALA A 158 -6.62 0.66 -15.05
N GLN A 159 -6.87 -0.66 -14.98
CA GLN A 159 -6.01 -1.66 -15.61
C GLN A 159 -5.98 -1.50 -17.14
N SER A 160 -7.14 -1.30 -17.76
CA SER A 160 -7.25 -1.10 -19.21
C SER A 160 -6.50 0.16 -19.68
N LEU A 161 -6.52 1.24 -18.89
CA LEU A 161 -5.76 2.45 -19.17
C LEU A 161 -4.25 2.18 -19.08
N ILE A 162 -3.79 1.47 -18.05
CA ILE A 162 -2.38 1.08 -17.88
C ILE A 162 -1.91 0.22 -19.05
N ASP A 163 -2.67 -0.82 -19.40
CA ASP A 163 -2.32 -1.76 -20.47
C ASP A 163 -2.30 -1.06 -21.84
N GLY A 164 -3.29 -0.21 -22.10
CA GLY A 164 -3.38 0.57 -23.33
C GLY A 164 -2.21 1.54 -23.49
N ILE A 165 -1.79 2.21 -22.41
CA ILE A 165 -0.62 3.10 -22.44
C ILE A 165 0.68 2.29 -22.59
N ASN A 166 0.85 1.20 -21.84
CA ASN A 166 2.02 0.34 -21.95
C ASN A 166 2.20 -0.20 -23.38
N GLN A 167 1.11 -0.59 -24.03
CA GLN A 167 1.14 -1.02 -25.43
C GLN A 167 1.51 0.12 -26.38
N LEU A 168 1.04 1.35 -26.10
CA LEU A 168 1.35 2.53 -26.90
C LEU A 168 2.85 2.92 -26.84
N ILE A 169 3.49 2.72 -25.68
CA ILE A 169 4.88 3.14 -25.45
C ILE A 169 5.90 1.99 -25.51
N LYS A 170 5.46 0.76 -25.78
CA LYS A 170 6.25 -0.48 -25.67
C LYS A 170 7.63 -0.37 -26.34
N ASP A 171 7.68 0.19 -27.54
CA ASP A 171 8.90 0.35 -28.34
C ASP A 171 9.41 1.81 -28.35
N ARG A 172 8.80 2.69 -27.55
CA ARG A 172 9.02 4.15 -27.53
C ARG A 172 9.16 4.69 -26.11
N PHE A 173 9.81 3.93 -25.25
CA PHE A 173 9.83 4.12 -23.79
C PHE A 173 10.30 5.51 -23.33
N LEU A 174 11.27 6.10 -24.03
CA LEU A 174 11.85 7.41 -23.73
C LEU A 174 11.16 8.57 -24.45
N GLU A 175 10.19 8.27 -25.32
CA GLU A 175 9.53 9.27 -26.15
C GLU A 175 8.18 9.70 -25.55
N LEU A 176 7.79 10.93 -25.88
CA LEU A 176 6.42 11.38 -25.67
C LEU A 176 5.55 10.85 -26.81
N VAL A 177 4.50 10.12 -26.46
CA VAL A 177 3.56 9.55 -27.43
C VAL A 177 2.20 10.19 -27.26
N LYS A 178 1.66 10.74 -28.35
CA LYS A 178 0.33 11.35 -28.37
C LYS A 178 -0.74 10.34 -27.97
N VAL A 179 -1.61 10.73 -27.05
CA VAL A 179 -2.62 9.82 -26.52
C VAL A 179 -3.79 9.67 -27.51
N PRO A 180 -4.12 8.43 -27.95
CA PRO A 180 -5.28 8.16 -28.79
C PRO A 180 -6.61 8.54 -28.12
N LYS A 181 -7.62 8.88 -28.94
CA LYS A 181 -8.97 9.24 -28.44
C LYS A 181 -9.57 8.15 -27.55
N GLN A 182 -9.34 6.88 -27.86
CA GLN A 182 -9.84 5.75 -27.07
C GLN A 182 -9.34 5.79 -25.61
N LEU A 183 -8.05 6.03 -25.39
CA LEU A 183 -7.49 6.10 -24.03
C LEU A 183 -7.99 7.34 -23.28
N LYS A 184 -8.24 8.45 -23.98
CA LYS A 184 -8.89 9.62 -23.40
C LYS A 184 -10.30 9.29 -22.92
N SER A 185 -11.09 8.57 -23.72
CA SER A 185 -12.43 8.13 -23.31
C SER A 185 -12.40 7.23 -22.07
N ILE A 186 -11.49 6.25 -22.01
CA ILE A 186 -11.31 5.39 -20.82
C ILE A 186 -10.96 6.25 -19.60
N LYS A 187 -10.02 7.19 -19.74
CA LYS A 187 -9.65 8.13 -18.68
C LYS A 187 -10.85 8.93 -18.18
N GLU A 188 -11.70 9.46 -19.06
CA GLU A 188 -12.84 10.30 -18.63
C GLU A 188 -13.89 9.50 -17.88
N ILE A 189 -14.19 8.27 -18.34
CA ILE A 189 -15.11 7.36 -17.65
C ILE A 189 -14.56 7.02 -16.27
N LEU A 190 -13.28 6.63 -16.20
CA LEU A 190 -12.62 6.31 -14.92
C LEU A 190 -12.62 7.51 -13.97
N LEU A 191 -12.28 8.71 -14.46
CA LEU A 191 -12.25 9.93 -13.64
C LEU A 191 -13.64 10.25 -13.06
N THR A 192 -14.69 10.05 -13.87
CA THR A 192 -16.08 10.30 -13.45
C THR A 192 -16.48 9.35 -12.33
N LEU A 193 -16.30 8.04 -12.53
CA LEU A 193 -16.60 7.03 -11.51
C LEU A 193 -15.80 7.24 -10.23
N LEU A 194 -14.51 7.58 -10.36
CA LEU A 194 -13.66 7.81 -9.21
C LEU A 194 -14.18 8.98 -8.36
N LYS A 195 -14.65 10.06 -9.01
CA LYS A 195 -15.19 11.26 -8.35
C LYS A 195 -16.55 11.03 -7.68
N GLU A 196 -17.43 10.27 -8.32
CA GLU A 196 -18.74 9.92 -7.77
C GLU A 196 -18.63 9.12 -6.46
N ASN A 197 -17.56 8.34 -6.33
CA ASN A 197 -17.28 7.49 -5.17
C ASN A 197 -16.26 8.11 -4.19
N VAL A 198 -16.03 9.43 -4.22
CA VAL A 198 -15.28 10.13 -3.16
C VAL A 198 -16.25 10.46 -2.02
N SER A 199 -16.02 9.87 -0.84
CA SER A 199 -16.70 10.21 0.42
C SER A 199 -15.95 11.29 1.18
#